data_AF-A0A366FX40-F1
#
_entry.id   AF-A0A366FX40-F1
#
_cell.length_a   1.000
_cell.length_b   1.000
_cell.length_c   1.000
_cell.angle_alpha   90.00
_cell.angle_beta   90.00
_cell.angle_gamma   90.00
#
_symmetry.space_group_name_H-M   'P 1'
#
loop_
_entity.id
_entity.type
_entity.pdbx_description
1 polymer ?
#
loop_
_entity_poly.entity_id
_entity_poly.type
_entity_poly.pdbx_seq_one_letter_code
_entity_poly.pdbx_strand_id
1 'polypeptide(L)'
;MSGSFSTPAVAGAAAGLSRLDAPAPARSALARAASAPVFIHSSWRTSSTWLWAKLRSAPTAIAYCEVFHERLASLTIEYLRRNDYSGWNSKHPEGAPYFLEFAPLVGPGGAARGYDRRMAVDWFVPLEGLGGPLRDAERTYLEGLIAAAAERGKVAVLTDTRTLGRFTAIAGAFPGVHVLLVRNLFHQWASYTEQWANGNGYFLDMLFATVEAAARADPFARLLADWFDVGERSPLNPATFQLFLLFHLYLTVHAHDAANLVVDVNQVAAEPERRAAVEAALAAAVGAPIDLADARAPFGLSLFAVPSRTAFVDTIEQFFKLAIDGSVSAEAVRFGARAKDEALLEWDRCEFYCGAQRARFGKAAPPALAPAPAPAPTTAGEAMRPKEKRRGRRR
;
A
#
# COMPACT_ATOMS: atom_id res chain seq x y z
N MET A 1 -28.26 -29.90 -51.26
CA MET A 1 -28.05 -30.22 -49.84
C MET A 1 -26.89 -29.36 -49.34
N SER A 2 -27.21 -28.18 -48.85
CA SER A 2 -26.26 -27.15 -48.40
C SER A 2 -26.53 -26.89 -46.92
N GLY A 3 -25.67 -27.44 -46.06
CA GLY A 3 -25.76 -27.29 -44.60
C GLY A 3 -25.00 -26.06 -44.13
N SER A 4 -25.76 -25.08 -43.64
CA SER A 4 -25.27 -23.89 -42.92
C SER A 4 -24.88 -24.29 -41.49
N PHE A 5 -23.65 -24.01 -41.09
CA PHE A 5 -23.21 -24.07 -39.69
C PHE A 5 -23.41 -22.69 -39.06
N SER A 6 -24.38 -22.57 -38.16
CA SER A 6 -24.53 -21.43 -37.26
C SER A 6 -23.59 -21.57 -36.06
N THR A 7 -22.78 -20.56 -35.83
CA THR A 7 -22.04 -20.32 -34.58
C THR A 7 -23.01 -19.83 -33.50
N PRO A 8 -22.90 -20.29 -32.24
CA PRO A 8 -23.70 -19.73 -31.16
C PRO A 8 -23.08 -18.40 -30.71
N ALA A 9 -23.93 -17.38 -30.62
CA ALA A 9 -23.61 -16.08 -30.04
C ALA A 9 -23.36 -16.22 -28.53
N VAL A 10 -22.21 -15.70 -28.08
CA VAL A 10 -21.92 -15.51 -26.66
C VAL A 10 -22.70 -14.29 -26.20
N ALA A 11 -23.82 -14.53 -25.51
CA ALA A 11 -24.66 -13.50 -24.92
C ALA A 11 -23.96 -12.87 -23.70
N GLY A 12 -24.08 -11.54 -23.61
CA GLY A 12 -23.36 -10.71 -22.65
C GLY A 12 -23.77 -10.95 -21.20
N ALA A 13 -22.76 -11.06 -20.33
CA ALA A 13 -22.91 -10.91 -18.89
C ALA A 13 -22.86 -9.41 -18.53
N ALA A 14 -24.01 -8.76 -18.67
CA ALA A 14 -24.26 -7.42 -18.15
C ALA A 14 -25.51 -7.48 -17.26
N ALA A 15 -25.35 -7.85 -15.99
CA ALA A 15 -26.34 -7.64 -14.93
C ALA A 15 -25.69 -7.96 -13.57
N GLY A 16 -25.30 -6.92 -12.85
CA GLY A 16 -24.75 -7.03 -11.49
C GLY A 16 -24.39 -5.69 -10.84
N LEU A 17 -24.99 -4.58 -11.30
CA LEU A 17 -24.87 -3.27 -10.65
C LEU A 17 -26.08 -3.10 -9.73
N SER A 18 -25.93 -3.45 -8.45
CA SER A 18 -26.85 -2.99 -7.42
C SER A 18 -26.20 -2.99 -6.05
N ARG A 19 -26.30 -1.81 -5.41
CA ARG A 19 -26.05 -1.47 -4.01
C ARG A 19 -24.61 -1.09 -3.63
N LEU A 20 -24.45 0.22 -3.47
CA LEU A 20 -23.57 0.87 -2.50
C LEU A 20 -23.95 0.39 -1.08
N ASP A 21 -23.59 -0.84 -0.74
CA ASP A 21 -23.62 -1.31 0.64
C ASP A 21 -22.39 -0.73 1.35
N ALA A 22 -22.51 0.53 1.79
CA ALA A 22 -21.76 0.95 2.96
C ALA A 22 -22.46 0.31 4.17
N PRO A 23 -21.73 -0.31 5.12
CA PRO A 23 -22.35 -0.90 6.30
C PRO A 23 -23.19 0.16 7.04
N ALA A 24 -24.38 -0.23 7.50
CA ALA A 24 -25.38 0.65 8.10
C ALA A 24 -24.88 1.63 9.21
N PRO A 25 -23.85 1.34 10.03
CA PRO A 25 -23.34 2.33 10.99
C PRO A 25 -22.51 3.47 10.37
N ALA A 26 -22.02 3.35 9.13
CA ALA A 26 -21.10 4.33 8.52
C ALA A 26 -21.75 5.69 8.20
N ARG A 27 -23.06 5.71 7.95
CA ARG A 27 -23.79 6.95 7.58
C ARG A 27 -23.99 7.93 8.75
N SER A 28 -23.99 7.44 10.00
CA SER A 28 -24.21 8.28 11.19
C SER A 28 -22.91 8.88 11.76
N ALA A 29 -21.74 8.31 11.44
CA ALA A 29 -20.44 8.74 11.98
C ALA A 29 -19.88 9.96 11.24
N LEU A 30 -20.18 10.11 9.95
CA LEU A 30 -19.66 11.19 9.10
C LEU A 30 -20.16 12.59 9.49
N ALA A 31 -21.28 12.71 10.20
CA ALA A 31 -21.89 14.00 10.54
C ALA A 31 -21.31 14.69 11.80
N ARG A 32 -20.43 14.03 12.58
CA ARG A 32 -19.88 14.56 13.85
C ARG A 32 -18.42 15.03 13.81
N ALA A 33 -17.77 15.01 12.65
CA ALA A 33 -16.31 15.00 12.55
C ALA A 33 -15.64 16.33 12.16
N ALA A 34 -16.04 17.47 12.75
CA ALA A 34 -15.25 18.70 12.62
C ALA A 34 -14.01 18.63 13.55
N SER A 35 -13.08 17.69 13.28
CA SER A 35 -11.72 17.51 13.86
C SER A 35 -11.24 16.04 13.85
N ALA A 36 -12.08 15.07 13.48
CA ALA A 36 -11.67 13.67 13.56
C ALA A 36 -10.59 13.36 12.50
N PRO A 37 -9.54 12.58 12.84
CA PRO A 37 -8.49 12.24 11.89
C PRO A 37 -9.03 11.37 10.76
N VAL A 38 -8.38 11.48 9.60
CA VAL A 38 -8.57 10.62 8.43
C VAL A 38 -7.33 9.76 8.27
N PHE A 39 -7.49 8.45 8.24
CA PHE A 39 -6.41 7.50 7.97
C PHE A 39 -6.59 6.90 6.59
N ILE A 40 -5.52 6.87 5.79
CA ILE A 40 -5.47 6.13 4.53
C ILE A 40 -4.55 4.94 4.72
N HIS A 41 -5.17 3.78 4.72
CA HIS A 41 -4.51 2.50 4.80
C HIS A 41 -4.43 1.89 3.41
N SER A 42 -3.23 1.50 3.00
CA SER A 42 -3.02 0.95 1.67
C SER A 42 -1.88 -0.05 1.69
N SER A 43 -1.72 -0.82 0.62
CA SER A 43 -0.41 -1.43 0.34
C SER A 43 0.46 -0.50 -0.50
N TRP A 44 1.71 -0.89 -0.73
CA TRP A 44 2.57 -0.28 -1.75
C TRP A 44 1.93 -0.38 -3.14
N ARG A 45 2.19 0.65 -3.96
CA ARG A 45 1.77 0.73 -5.37
C ARG A 45 0.25 0.73 -5.59
N THR A 46 -0.53 1.16 -4.60
CA THR A 46 -1.99 1.38 -4.69
C THR A 46 -2.37 2.83 -5.01
N SER A 47 -1.45 3.66 -5.51
CA SER A 47 -1.69 5.10 -5.74
C SER A 47 -1.97 5.91 -4.45
N SER A 48 -1.45 5.46 -3.29
CA SER A 48 -1.55 6.18 -2.01
C SER A 48 -1.01 7.60 -2.06
N THR A 49 0.13 7.80 -2.72
CA THR A 49 0.72 9.14 -2.91
C THR A 49 -0.19 10.07 -3.72
N TRP A 50 -0.90 9.57 -4.73
CA TRP A 50 -1.84 10.38 -5.51
C TRP A 50 -3.02 10.80 -4.64
N LEU A 51 -3.65 9.86 -3.92
CA LEU A 51 -4.79 10.19 -3.05
C LEU A 51 -4.38 11.11 -1.90
N TRP A 52 -3.19 10.88 -1.31
CA TRP A 52 -2.59 11.78 -0.33
C TRP A 52 -2.46 13.20 -0.88
N ALA A 53 -1.94 13.37 -2.10
CA ALA A 53 -1.78 14.69 -2.70
C ALA A 53 -3.12 15.41 -2.89
N LYS A 54 -4.20 14.69 -3.23
CA LYS A 54 -5.57 15.24 -3.32
C LYS A 54 -6.10 15.73 -1.98
N LEU A 55 -5.84 14.99 -0.91
CA LEU A 55 -6.26 15.41 0.44
C LEU A 55 -5.35 16.51 1.00
N ARG A 56 -4.07 16.51 0.62
CA ARG A 56 -3.11 17.57 0.98
C ARG A 56 -3.51 18.93 0.43
N SER A 57 -4.16 18.99 -0.74
CA SER A 57 -4.64 20.25 -1.30
C SER A 57 -5.86 20.83 -0.57
N ALA A 58 -6.50 20.07 0.34
CA ALA A 58 -7.59 20.59 1.15
C ALA A 58 -7.05 21.64 2.14
N PRO A 59 -7.54 22.90 2.11
CA PRO A 59 -7.05 23.95 2.99
C PRO A 59 -7.38 23.69 4.47
N THR A 60 -8.28 22.74 4.76
CA THR A 60 -8.73 22.34 6.09
C THR A 60 -7.92 21.18 6.68
N ALA A 61 -6.95 20.62 5.95
CA ALA A 61 -6.21 19.44 6.38
C ALA A 61 -4.70 19.68 6.52
N ILE A 62 -4.04 18.84 7.34
CA ILE A 62 -2.60 18.60 7.29
C ILE A 62 -2.41 17.12 6.96
N ALA A 63 -1.79 16.84 5.81
CA ALA A 63 -1.64 15.48 5.31
C ALA A 63 -0.22 14.95 5.50
N TYR A 64 -0.02 14.11 6.51
CA TYR A 64 1.23 13.43 6.79
C TYR A 64 1.40 12.22 5.85
N CYS A 65 2.42 12.27 4.99
CA CYS A 65 2.76 11.20 4.05
C CYS A 65 3.64 10.15 4.71
N GLU A 66 3.32 8.87 4.49
CA GLU A 66 4.04 7.69 4.99
C GLU A 66 4.49 7.84 6.46
N VAL A 67 3.51 7.88 7.37
CA VAL A 67 3.71 8.12 8.82
C VAL A 67 4.57 7.07 9.54
N PHE A 68 4.85 5.93 8.94
CA PHE A 68 5.74 4.88 9.42
C PHE A 68 6.95 4.63 8.50
N HIS A 69 7.30 5.58 7.64
CA HIS A 69 8.46 5.46 6.77
C HIS A 69 9.77 5.41 7.59
N GLU A 70 10.69 4.51 7.25
CA GLU A 70 11.99 4.36 7.94
C GLU A 70 12.81 5.65 8.02
N ARG A 71 12.61 6.55 7.05
CA ARG A 71 13.28 7.86 6.97
C ARG A 71 12.94 8.79 8.12
N LEU A 72 11.78 8.60 8.76
CA LEU A 72 11.35 9.43 9.88
C LEU A 72 12.27 9.30 11.10
N ALA A 73 13.05 8.22 11.22
CA ALA A 73 14.04 8.05 12.28
C ALA A 73 15.30 8.92 12.11
N SER A 74 15.49 9.53 10.94
CA SER A 74 16.68 10.34 10.63
C SER A 74 16.33 11.58 9.80
N LEU A 75 15.10 12.07 9.92
CA LEU A 75 14.59 13.19 9.12
C LEU A 75 15.32 14.49 9.49
N THR A 76 15.70 15.29 8.50
CA THR A 76 16.32 16.61 8.71
C THR A 76 15.57 17.67 7.93
N ILE A 77 15.62 18.93 8.37
CA ILE A 77 15.00 20.05 7.64
C ILE A 77 15.59 20.20 6.23
N GLU A 78 16.88 19.93 6.05
CA GLU A 78 17.51 19.96 4.73
C GLU A 78 16.93 18.89 3.79
N TYR A 79 16.76 17.66 4.29
CA TYR A 79 16.14 16.58 3.53
C TYR A 79 14.70 16.92 3.14
N LEU A 80 13.90 17.44 4.08
CA LEU A 80 12.52 17.85 3.83
C LEU A 80 12.37 18.87 2.70
N ARG A 81 13.36 19.75 2.51
CA ARG A 81 13.33 20.75 1.44
C ARG A 81 13.66 20.19 0.05
N ARG A 82 14.40 19.08 -0.02
CA ARG A 82 14.90 18.52 -1.29
C ARG A 82 14.18 17.26 -1.74
N ASN A 83 13.44 16.61 -0.84
CA ASN A 83 12.84 15.31 -1.12
C ASN A 83 11.51 15.46 -1.87
N ASP A 84 11.58 15.65 -3.19
CA ASP A 84 10.42 15.81 -4.05
C ASP A 84 10.24 14.65 -5.06
N TYR A 85 9.24 14.79 -5.92
CA TYR A 85 8.84 13.80 -6.92
C TYR A 85 9.92 13.53 -7.99
N SER A 86 10.87 14.44 -8.19
CA SER A 86 11.88 14.39 -9.26
C SER A 86 13.07 13.47 -8.94
N GLY A 87 13.24 13.09 -7.68
CA GLY A 87 14.39 12.31 -7.23
C GLY A 87 14.44 10.85 -7.70
N TRP A 88 13.35 10.31 -8.27
CA TRP A 88 13.28 8.94 -8.78
C TRP A 88 12.09 8.72 -9.72
N ASN A 89 12.08 7.62 -10.48
CA ASN A 89 10.98 7.24 -11.39
C ASN A 89 9.75 6.71 -10.63
N SER A 90 9.11 7.60 -9.89
CA SER A 90 8.02 7.31 -8.97
C SER A 90 6.67 7.11 -9.67
N LYS A 91 6.48 7.77 -10.83
CA LYS A 91 5.19 8.03 -11.50
C LYS A 91 4.22 8.87 -10.66
N HIS A 92 4.71 9.53 -9.60
CA HIS A 92 3.90 10.44 -8.80
C HIS A 92 3.71 11.77 -9.56
N PRO A 93 2.57 12.45 -9.37
CA PRO A 93 2.38 13.79 -9.92
C PRO A 93 3.36 14.78 -9.30
N GLU A 94 3.59 15.89 -10.00
CA GLU A 94 4.32 17.04 -9.46
C GLU A 94 3.64 17.57 -8.18
N GLY A 95 4.45 17.94 -7.19
CA GLY A 95 3.95 18.48 -5.93
C GLY A 95 5.08 18.93 -5.01
N ALA A 96 4.69 19.59 -3.91
CA ALA A 96 5.63 19.99 -2.88
C ALA A 96 6.35 18.78 -2.26
N PRO A 97 7.54 18.96 -1.67
CA PRO A 97 8.33 17.85 -1.11
C PRO A 97 7.52 16.92 -0.20
N TYR A 98 7.85 15.63 -0.25
CA TYR A 98 7.32 14.63 0.66
C TYR A 98 7.80 14.92 2.09
N PHE A 99 6.96 14.57 3.06
CA PHE A 99 7.20 14.72 4.49
C PHE A 99 7.30 16.17 4.99
N LEU A 100 7.02 17.19 4.17
CA LEU A 100 7.15 18.59 4.58
C LEU A 100 6.32 18.92 5.83
N GLU A 101 5.18 18.25 6.00
CA GLU A 101 4.26 18.38 7.13
C GLU A 101 4.89 17.96 8.46
N PHE A 102 5.97 17.17 8.44
CA PHE A 102 6.74 16.81 9.63
C PHE A 102 7.71 17.90 10.07
N ALA A 103 7.96 18.95 9.29
CA ALA A 103 8.95 19.98 9.62
C ALA A 103 8.78 20.58 11.04
N PRO A 104 7.56 20.87 11.55
CA PRO A 104 7.38 21.36 12.93
C PRO A 104 7.67 20.31 14.01
N LEU A 105 7.75 19.04 13.63
CA LEU A 105 7.92 17.88 14.52
C LEU A 105 9.37 17.36 14.51
N VAL A 106 10.22 17.89 13.64
CA VAL A 106 11.64 17.53 13.60
C VAL A 106 12.42 18.36 14.62
N GLY A 107 13.06 17.68 15.56
CA GLY A 107 13.91 18.34 16.56
C GLY A 107 15.30 18.73 16.01
N PRO A 108 16.12 19.48 16.78
CA PRO A 108 17.48 19.85 16.37
C PRO A 108 18.40 18.65 16.06
N GLY A 109 18.16 17.50 16.68
CA GLY A 109 18.89 16.26 16.43
C GLY A 109 18.43 15.47 15.21
N GLY A 110 17.46 16.00 14.45
CA GLY A 110 16.73 15.26 13.43
C GLY A 110 15.66 14.34 14.02
N ALA A 111 15.11 13.48 13.16
CA ALA A 111 14.01 12.55 13.41
C ALA A 111 12.66 13.22 13.72
N ALA A 112 11.58 12.55 13.33
CA ALA A 112 10.24 12.95 13.72
C ALA A 112 10.03 12.65 15.22
N ARG A 113 9.52 13.64 15.97
CA ARG A 113 9.23 13.50 17.39
C ARG A 113 8.36 12.27 17.67
N GLY A 114 8.78 11.45 18.65
CA GLY A 114 8.04 10.26 19.09
C GLY A 114 8.17 9.05 18.18
N TYR A 115 8.83 9.17 17.02
CA TYR A 115 8.99 8.07 16.08
C TYR A 115 10.02 7.04 16.56
N ASP A 116 9.67 5.76 16.48
CA ASP A 116 10.58 4.63 16.71
C ASP A 116 10.86 3.92 15.38
N ARG A 117 12.12 3.70 15.03
CA ARG A 117 12.51 3.03 13.78
C ARG A 117 11.87 1.65 13.60
N ARG A 118 11.52 0.96 14.69
CA ARG A 118 10.87 -0.36 14.66
C ARG A 118 9.45 -0.28 14.10
N MET A 119 8.80 0.88 14.17
CA MET A 119 7.48 1.12 13.60
C MET A 119 7.43 0.89 12.08
N ALA A 120 8.56 1.03 11.38
CA ALA A 120 8.61 0.87 9.93
C ALA A 120 8.38 -0.57 9.46
N VAL A 121 8.97 -1.56 10.13
CA VAL A 121 8.96 -2.96 9.67
C VAL A 121 8.77 -3.93 10.82
N ASP A 122 9.59 -3.84 11.87
CA ASP A 122 9.56 -4.80 12.98
C ASP A 122 8.19 -4.88 13.68
N TRP A 123 7.45 -3.77 13.65
CA TRP A 123 6.11 -3.64 14.23
C TRP A 123 5.01 -3.58 13.18
N PHE A 124 5.26 -4.06 11.95
CA PHE A 124 4.30 -4.05 10.85
C PHE A 124 2.94 -4.62 11.26
N VAL A 125 2.96 -5.74 11.99
CA VAL A 125 1.79 -6.37 12.63
C VAL A 125 1.89 -6.21 14.17
N PRO A 126 0.77 -6.02 14.88
CA PRO A 126 0.74 -6.10 16.35
C PRO A 126 1.28 -7.42 16.90
N LEU A 127 1.69 -7.44 18.17
CA LEU A 127 2.30 -8.64 18.79
C LEU A 127 1.35 -9.85 18.84
N GLU A 128 0.04 -9.62 18.81
CA GLU A 128 -1.00 -10.64 18.89
C GLU A 128 -1.68 -10.87 17.52
N GLY A 129 -0.96 -10.62 16.42
CA GLY A 129 -1.48 -10.74 15.05
C GLY A 129 -2.29 -9.52 14.61
N LEU A 130 -3.00 -9.63 13.47
CA LEU A 130 -3.74 -8.50 12.88
C LEU A 130 -4.82 -7.89 13.80
N GLY A 131 -5.38 -8.68 14.72
CA GLY A 131 -6.37 -8.24 15.71
C GLY A 131 -5.78 -7.66 17.00
N GLY A 132 -4.46 -7.70 17.17
CA GLY A 132 -3.80 -7.23 18.39
C GLY A 132 -3.82 -5.71 18.56
N PRO A 133 -3.60 -5.20 19.78
CA PRO A 133 -3.59 -3.76 20.05
C PRO A 133 -2.32 -3.07 19.53
N LEU A 134 -2.41 -1.76 19.28
CA LEU A 134 -1.22 -0.93 19.06
C LEU A 134 -0.33 -0.91 20.30
N ARG A 135 0.99 -0.83 20.09
CA ARG A 135 1.94 -0.54 21.16
C ARG A 135 1.79 0.91 21.62
N ASP A 136 2.09 1.18 22.88
CA ASP A 136 1.99 2.53 23.45
C ASP A 136 2.83 3.57 22.70
N ALA A 137 4.01 3.16 22.21
CA ALA A 137 4.86 4.02 21.39
C ALA A 137 4.18 4.41 20.07
N GLU A 138 3.53 3.46 19.39
CA GLU A 138 2.80 3.71 18.14
C GLU A 138 1.61 4.64 18.39
N ARG A 139 0.86 4.38 19.47
CA ARG A 139 -0.26 5.21 19.90
C ARG A 139 0.20 6.65 20.18
N THR A 140 1.18 6.82 21.05
CA THR A 140 1.69 8.15 21.46
C THR A 140 2.20 8.95 20.26
N TYR A 141 2.88 8.27 19.33
CA TYR A 141 3.37 8.91 18.11
C TYR A 141 2.24 9.42 17.22
N LEU A 142 1.24 8.58 16.93
CA LEU A 142 0.07 8.98 16.12
C LEU A 142 -0.76 10.07 16.80
N GLU A 143 -0.96 9.99 18.12
CA GLU A 143 -1.60 11.04 18.92
C GLU A 143 -0.89 12.38 18.76
N GLY A 144 0.45 12.38 18.77
CA GLY A 144 1.26 13.58 18.55
C GLY A 144 1.05 14.20 17.17
N LEU A 145 0.93 13.40 16.11
CA LEU A 145 0.63 13.90 14.76
C LEU A 145 -0.76 14.52 14.69
N ILE A 146 -1.76 13.84 15.28
CA ILE A 146 -3.15 14.31 15.31
C ILE A 146 -3.26 15.61 16.11
N ALA A 147 -2.65 15.68 17.29
CA ALA A 147 -2.61 16.88 18.12
C ALA A 147 -1.96 18.06 17.39
N ALA A 148 -0.84 17.83 16.69
CA ALA A 148 -0.16 18.88 15.94
C ALA A 148 -1.02 19.48 14.82
N ALA A 149 -1.86 18.69 14.15
CA ALA A 149 -2.83 19.21 13.18
C ALA A 149 -3.97 19.97 13.88
N ALA A 150 -4.50 19.42 14.97
CA ALA A 150 -5.58 20.03 15.74
C ALA A 150 -5.19 21.40 16.34
N GLU A 151 -3.96 21.55 16.84
CA GLU A 151 -3.39 22.82 17.31
C GLU A 151 -3.42 23.93 16.23
N ARG A 152 -3.47 23.55 14.95
CA ARG A 152 -3.54 24.47 13.80
C ARG A 152 -4.96 24.61 13.26
N GLY A 153 -5.96 24.03 13.94
CA GLY A 153 -7.35 24.01 13.49
C GLY A 153 -7.55 23.22 12.20
N LYS A 154 -6.76 22.16 11.98
CA LYS A 154 -6.81 21.33 10.77
C LYS A 154 -7.15 19.88 11.10
N VAL A 155 -7.78 19.19 10.15
CA VAL A 155 -7.98 17.74 10.16
C VAL A 155 -6.64 17.06 9.87
N ALA A 156 -6.24 16.10 10.71
CA ALA A 156 -5.08 15.27 10.43
C ALA A 156 -5.44 14.23 9.36
N VAL A 157 -4.68 14.18 8.26
CA VAL A 157 -4.75 13.09 7.28
C VAL A 157 -3.46 12.30 7.40
N LEU A 158 -3.52 11.03 7.76
CA LEU A 158 -2.36 10.17 7.98
C LEU A 158 -2.36 9.05 6.96
N THR A 159 -1.30 8.93 6.16
CA THR A 159 -1.19 7.90 5.12
C THR A 159 0.05 7.07 5.34
N ASP A 160 -0.02 5.75 5.15
CA ASP A 160 1.17 4.90 5.02
C ASP A 160 0.80 3.51 4.50
N THR A 161 1.65 2.97 3.64
CA THR A 161 1.59 1.59 3.14
C THR A 161 1.71 0.52 4.25
N ARG A 162 2.40 0.85 5.34
CA ARG A 162 2.67 0.01 6.51
C ARG A 162 1.56 0.01 7.54
N THR A 163 0.60 0.93 7.41
CA THR A 163 -0.57 0.96 8.31
C THR A 163 -1.48 -0.24 8.07
N LEU A 164 -1.42 -0.88 6.89
CA LEU A 164 -2.32 -1.99 6.54
C LEU A 164 -2.16 -3.20 7.46
N GLY A 165 -0.92 -3.55 7.85
CA GLY A 165 -0.65 -4.65 8.80
C GLY A 165 -1.13 -4.40 10.23
N ARG A 166 -1.54 -3.17 10.55
CA ARG A 166 -2.06 -2.76 11.86
C ARG A 166 -3.33 -1.94 11.74
N PHE A 167 -4.08 -2.12 10.64
CA PHE A 167 -5.28 -1.34 10.34
C PHE A 167 -6.26 -1.41 11.51
N THR A 168 -6.68 -2.63 11.88
CA THR A 168 -7.68 -2.86 12.94
C THR A 168 -7.24 -2.26 14.27
N ALA A 169 -5.95 -2.37 14.59
CA ALA A 169 -5.36 -1.78 15.78
C ALA A 169 -5.45 -0.24 15.78
N ILE A 170 -5.15 0.41 14.65
CA ILE A 170 -5.30 1.86 14.49
C ILE A 170 -6.77 2.27 14.58
N ALA A 171 -7.67 1.59 13.86
CA ALA A 171 -9.09 1.90 13.85
C ALA A 171 -9.75 1.73 15.23
N GLY A 172 -9.34 0.72 15.99
CA GLY A 172 -9.80 0.54 17.37
C GLY A 172 -9.22 1.57 18.35
N ALA A 173 -8.03 2.10 18.08
CA ALA A 173 -7.35 3.07 18.95
C ALA A 173 -7.77 4.52 18.70
N PHE A 174 -8.12 4.86 17.45
CA PHE A 174 -8.33 6.23 16.99
C PHE A 174 -9.68 6.36 16.28
N PRO A 175 -10.72 6.88 16.93
CA PRO A 175 -11.96 7.23 16.24
C PRO A 175 -11.69 8.23 15.12
N GLY A 176 -12.22 7.96 13.93
CA GLY A 176 -11.95 8.77 12.74
C GLY A 176 -12.58 8.19 11.50
N VAL A 177 -12.12 8.64 10.33
CA VAL A 177 -12.45 8.03 9.04
C VAL A 177 -11.28 7.19 8.59
N HIS A 178 -11.48 5.88 8.52
CA HIS A 178 -10.51 4.90 8.05
C HIS A 178 -10.82 4.49 6.61
N VAL A 179 -9.93 4.88 5.71
CA VAL A 179 -10.01 4.61 4.29
C VAL A 179 -9.13 3.41 3.95
N LEU A 180 -9.72 2.34 3.42
CA LEU A 180 -9.00 1.25 2.79
C LEU A 180 -8.82 1.57 1.30
N LEU A 181 -7.59 1.90 0.90
CA LEU A 181 -7.23 2.18 -0.48
C LEU A 181 -6.67 0.92 -1.16
N VAL A 182 -7.38 0.45 -2.19
CA VAL A 182 -7.02 -0.74 -2.95
C VAL A 182 -6.86 -0.45 -4.44
N ARG A 183 -6.20 -1.39 -5.09
CA ARG A 183 -5.97 -1.43 -6.53
C ARG A 183 -5.89 -2.90 -6.92
N ASN A 184 -6.24 -3.25 -8.16
CA ASN A 184 -6.09 -4.60 -8.68
C ASN A 184 -4.68 -5.16 -8.35
N LEU A 185 -4.62 -6.31 -7.68
CA LEU A 185 -3.37 -6.85 -7.14
C LEU A 185 -2.38 -7.24 -8.24
N PHE A 186 -2.86 -7.68 -9.40
CA PHE A 186 -1.98 -7.95 -10.53
C PHE A 186 -1.39 -6.67 -11.12
N HIS A 187 -2.14 -5.57 -11.15
CA HIS A 187 -1.61 -4.25 -11.55
C HIS A 187 -0.55 -3.74 -10.56
N GLN A 188 -0.72 -4.00 -9.27
CA GLN A 188 0.29 -3.71 -8.25
C GLN A 188 1.55 -4.54 -8.50
N TRP A 189 1.42 -5.85 -8.72
CA TRP A 189 2.54 -6.75 -9.02
C TRP A 189 3.31 -6.36 -10.29
N ALA A 190 2.59 -5.99 -11.35
CA ALA A 190 3.20 -5.46 -12.57
C ALA A 190 3.98 -4.17 -12.28
N SER A 191 3.52 -3.34 -11.34
CA SER A 191 4.29 -2.18 -10.90
C SER A 191 5.53 -2.55 -10.07
N TYR A 192 5.50 -3.60 -9.26
CA TYR A 192 6.69 -4.10 -8.55
C TYR A 192 7.75 -4.58 -9.55
N THR A 193 7.31 -5.39 -10.51
CA THR A 193 8.17 -5.97 -11.54
C THR A 193 8.81 -4.89 -12.42
N GLU A 194 8.04 -3.88 -12.82
CA GLU A 194 8.58 -2.73 -13.57
C GLU A 194 9.61 -1.93 -12.77
N GLN A 195 9.39 -1.70 -11.47
CA GLN A 195 10.35 -0.98 -10.63
C GLN A 195 11.65 -1.78 -10.49
N TRP A 196 11.55 -3.08 -10.26
CA TRP A 196 12.71 -3.96 -10.23
C TRP A 196 13.46 -3.98 -11.56
N ALA A 197 12.75 -4.06 -12.69
CA ALA A 197 13.36 -4.00 -14.02
C ALA A 197 14.08 -2.68 -14.28
N ASN A 198 13.64 -1.59 -13.64
CA ASN A 198 14.30 -0.29 -13.65
C ASN A 198 15.41 -0.13 -12.58
N GLY A 199 15.83 -1.23 -11.93
CA GLY A 199 16.89 -1.23 -10.92
C GLY A 199 16.43 -0.83 -9.51
N ASN A 200 15.12 -0.68 -9.26
CA ASN A 200 14.57 -0.37 -7.95
C ASN A 200 13.96 -1.61 -7.27
N GLY A 201 14.77 -2.33 -6.50
CA GLY A 201 14.35 -3.53 -5.75
C GLY A 201 13.53 -3.27 -4.49
N TYR A 202 13.39 -2.00 -4.07
CA TYR A 202 12.83 -1.60 -2.77
C TYR A 202 11.49 -2.28 -2.42
N PHE A 203 10.56 -2.34 -3.37
CA PHE A 203 9.23 -2.89 -3.10
C PHE A 203 9.25 -4.40 -2.84
N LEU A 204 10.12 -5.14 -3.52
CA LEU A 204 10.32 -6.56 -3.25
C LEU A 204 10.99 -6.77 -1.90
N ASP A 205 12.03 -6.00 -1.59
CA ASP A 205 12.70 -6.05 -0.29
C ASP A 205 11.70 -5.79 0.84
N MET A 206 10.82 -4.80 0.67
CA MET A 206 9.77 -4.48 1.63
C MET A 206 8.70 -5.56 1.75
N LEU A 207 8.31 -6.23 0.66
CA LEU A 207 7.41 -7.39 0.71
C LEU A 207 8.00 -8.47 1.63
N PHE A 208 9.25 -8.88 1.39
CA PHE A 208 9.88 -9.92 2.20
C PHE A 208 10.08 -9.48 3.65
N ALA A 209 10.59 -8.26 3.87
CA ALA A 209 10.82 -7.74 5.21
C ALA A 209 9.54 -7.66 6.05
N THR A 210 8.41 -7.31 5.43
CA THR A 210 7.11 -7.22 6.12
C THR A 210 6.47 -8.58 6.36
N VAL A 211 6.60 -9.53 5.42
CA VAL A 211 6.20 -10.93 5.63
C VAL A 211 7.01 -11.54 6.78
N GLU A 212 8.34 -11.39 6.78
CA GLU A 212 9.22 -11.91 7.82
C GLU A 212 8.93 -11.29 9.19
N ALA A 213 8.66 -9.98 9.25
CA ALA A 213 8.29 -9.32 10.49
C ALA A 213 6.90 -9.79 10.97
N ALA A 214 5.92 -9.90 10.08
CA ALA A 214 4.59 -10.39 10.39
C ALA A 214 4.61 -11.84 10.90
N ALA A 215 5.42 -12.71 10.29
CA ALA A 215 5.59 -14.11 10.68
C ALA A 215 6.04 -14.31 12.14
N ARG A 216 6.60 -13.27 12.80
CA ARG A 216 6.96 -13.33 14.22
C ARG A 216 5.73 -13.34 15.14
N ALA A 217 4.62 -12.74 14.72
CA ALA A 217 3.42 -12.51 15.53
C ALA A 217 2.13 -13.11 14.94
N ASP A 218 2.09 -13.35 13.63
CA ASP A 218 0.90 -13.77 12.91
C ASP A 218 1.05 -15.19 12.33
N PRO A 219 0.18 -16.15 12.69
CA PRO A 219 0.29 -17.53 12.23
C PRO A 219 0.16 -17.70 10.71
N PHE A 220 -0.72 -16.93 10.06
CA PHE A 220 -0.92 -17.04 8.62
C PHE A 220 0.26 -16.46 7.85
N ALA A 221 0.80 -15.32 8.30
CA ALA A 221 2.04 -14.78 7.74
C ALA A 221 3.22 -15.75 7.91
N ARG A 222 3.30 -16.46 9.04
CA ARG A 222 4.31 -17.51 9.26
C ARG A 222 4.15 -18.67 8.29
N LEU A 223 2.92 -19.16 8.10
CA LEU A 223 2.62 -20.20 7.12
C LEU A 223 3.05 -19.77 5.70
N LEU A 224 2.77 -18.54 5.31
CA LEU A 224 3.23 -18.00 4.01
C LEU A 224 4.75 -17.93 3.92
N ALA A 225 5.43 -17.45 4.97
CA ALA A 225 6.88 -17.36 4.99
C ALA A 225 7.55 -18.74 4.87
N ASP A 226 7.05 -19.73 5.60
CA ASP A 226 7.60 -21.09 5.59
C ASP A 226 7.33 -21.81 4.25
N TRP A 227 6.15 -21.63 3.66
CA TRP A 227 5.78 -22.29 2.41
C TRP A 227 6.44 -21.68 1.17
N PHE A 228 6.53 -20.35 1.15
CA PHE A 228 7.12 -19.59 0.04
C PHE A 228 8.53 -19.11 0.38
N ASP A 229 9.28 -19.87 1.19
CA ASP A 229 10.72 -19.64 1.41
C ASP A 229 11.48 -19.88 0.10
N VAL A 230 11.47 -18.85 -0.74
CA VAL A 230 12.11 -18.86 -2.04
C VAL A 230 13.57 -18.51 -1.86
N GLY A 231 14.45 -19.48 -2.16
CA GLY A 231 15.89 -19.24 -2.22
C GLY A 231 16.28 -18.09 -3.16
N GLU A 232 15.44 -17.81 -4.18
CA GLU A 232 15.57 -16.66 -5.08
C GLU A 232 14.41 -15.66 -4.90
N ARG A 233 14.71 -14.50 -4.30
CA ARG A 233 13.82 -13.35 -4.12
C ARG A 233 13.72 -12.52 -5.40
N SER A 234 12.97 -13.02 -6.37
CA SER A 234 12.86 -12.44 -7.72
C SER A 234 11.40 -12.20 -8.11
N PRO A 235 11.08 -11.09 -8.82
CA PRO A 235 9.74 -10.89 -9.37
C PRO A 235 9.47 -11.80 -10.57
N LEU A 236 10.47 -12.54 -11.04
CA LEU A 236 10.32 -13.53 -12.11
C LEU A 236 9.93 -14.91 -11.57
N ASN A 237 10.04 -15.12 -10.25
CA ASN A 237 9.69 -16.37 -9.60
C ASN A 237 8.18 -16.41 -9.31
N PRO A 238 7.42 -17.40 -9.83
CA PRO A 238 5.99 -17.56 -9.55
C PRO A 238 5.64 -17.62 -8.07
N ALA A 239 6.49 -18.25 -7.25
CA ALA A 239 6.26 -18.36 -5.81
C ALA A 239 6.30 -16.99 -5.12
N THR A 240 7.14 -16.05 -5.59
CA THR A 240 7.13 -14.66 -5.10
C THR A 240 5.80 -13.96 -5.43
N PHE A 241 5.24 -14.19 -6.62
CA PHE A 241 3.93 -13.61 -6.96
C PHE A 241 2.80 -14.23 -6.12
N GLN A 242 2.84 -15.54 -5.86
CA GLN A 242 1.87 -16.19 -4.96
C GLN A 242 1.96 -15.63 -3.55
N LEU A 243 3.18 -15.50 -3.00
CA LEU A 243 3.41 -14.87 -1.71
C LEU A 243 2.86 -13.44 -1.68
N PHE A 244 3.20 -12.63 -2.69
CA PHE A 244 2.68 -11.27 -2.84
C PHE A 244 1.14 -11.27 -2.82
N LEU A 245 0.50 -12.06 -3.69
CA LEU A 245 -0.94 -12.05 -3.85
C LEU A 245 -1.65 -12.49 -2.56
N LEU A 246 -1.21 -13.59 -1.97
CA LEU A 246 -1.83 -14.16 -0.77
C LEU A 246 -1.65 -13.28 0.46
N PHE A 247 -0.45 -12.72 0.66
CA PHE A 247 -0.20 -11.82 1.77
C PHE A 247 -1.06 -10.55 1.66
N HIS A 248 -1.17 -9.97 0.48
CA HIS A 248 -2.00 -8.78 0.28
C HIS A 248 -3.50 -9.05 0.32
N LEU A 249 -3.97 -10.21 -0.15
CA LEU A 249 -5.36 -10.63 0.03
C LEU A 249 -5.68 -10.79 1.52
N TYR A 250 -4.83 -11.46 2.28
CA TYR A 250 -4.98 -11.61 3.72
C TYR A 250 -5.11 -10.26 4.42
N LEU A 251 -4.16 -9.36 4.19
CA LEU A 251 -4.17 -8.02 4.79
C LEU A 251 -5.41 -7.21 4.42
N THR A 252 -5.81 -7.21 3.14
CA THR A 252 -6.94 -6.39 2.66
C THR A 252 -8.31 -6.94 3.09
N VAL A 253 -8.46 -8.26 3.19
CA VAL A 253 -9.69 -8.88 3.70
C VAL A 253 -9.89 -8.54 5.17
N HIS A 254 -8.85 -8.69 6.00
CA HIS A 254 -8.94 -8.38 7.43
C HIS A 254 -9.09 -6.88 7.69
N ALA A 255 -8.52 -6.03 6.84
CA ALA A 255 -8.69 -4.58 6.91
C ALA A 255 -10.11 -4.12 6.54
N HIS A 256 -10.84 -4.87 5.71
CA HIS A 256 -12.14 -4.46 5.17
C HIS A 256 -13.16 -4.16 6.28
N ASP A 257 -13.25 -5.02 7.29
CA ASP A 257 -14.23 -4.89 8.37
C ASP A 257 -13.99 -3.66 9.26
N ALA A 258 -12.74 -3.18 9.31
CA ALA A 258 -12.38 -1.97 10.06
C ALA A 258 -12.54 -0.68 9.23
N ALA A 259 -12.77 -0.78 7.92
CA ALA A 259 -12.83 0.38 7.03
C ALA A 259 -14.19 1.09 7.10
N ASN A 260 -14.16 2.43 7.12
CA ASN A 260 -15.37 3.24 6.94
C ASN A 260 -15.64 3.51 5.46
N LEU A 261 -14.59 3.51 4.63
CA LEU A 261 -14.66 3.76 3.20
C LEU A 261 -13.64 2.87 2.48
N VAL A 262 -14.07 2.15 1.45
CA VAL A 262 -13.18 1.45 0.53
C VAL A 262 -13.06 2.23 -0.78
N VAL A 263 -11.83 2.66 -1.09
CA VAL A 263 -11.48 3.36 -2.33
C VAL A 263 -10.75 2.39 -3.23
N ASP A 264 -11.41 1.93 -4.27
CA ASP A 264 -10.79 1.15 -5.34
C ASP A 264 -10.36 2.09 -6.48
N VAL A 265 -9.06 2.20 -6.70
CA VAL A 265 -8.46 3.10 -7.71
C VAL A 265 -8.88 2.71 -9.13
N ASN A 266 -9.03 1.42 -9.41
CA ASN A 266 -9.46 0.94 -10.72
C ASN A 266 -10.90 1.38 -10.98
N GLN A 267 -11.79 1.24 -9.99
CA GLN A 267 -13.19 1.68 -10.11
C GLN A 267 -13.31 3.20 -10.17
N VAL A 268 -12.60 3.95 -9.32
CA VAL A 268 -12.63 5.43 -9.33
C VAL A 268 -12.17 5.99 -10.69
N ALA A 269 -11.20 5.35 -11.34
CA ALA A 269 -10.75 5.73 -12.67
C ALA A 269 -11.81 5.40 -13.75
N ALA A 270 -12.49 4.25 -13.66
CA ALA A 270 -13.39 3.75 -14.70
C ALA A 270 -14.85 4.24 -14.57
N GLU A 271 -15.33 4.51 -13.36
CA GLU A 271 -16.75 4.67 -13.04
C GLU A 271 -17.03 6.07 -12.46
N PRO A 272 -17.61 7.00 -13.25
CA PRO A 272 -17.88 8.38 -12.79
C PRO A 272 -18.77 8.48 -11.55
N GLU A 273 -19.78 7.61 -11.43
CA GLU A 273 -20.67 7.61 -10.25
C GLU A 273 -19.93 7.17 -8.98
N ARG A 274 -19.08 6.13 -9.08
CA ARG A 274 -18.25 5.68 -7.97
C ARG A 274 -17.27 6.76 -7.54
N ARG A 275 -16.64 7.44 -8.51
CA ARG A 275 -15.75 8.58 -8.25
C ARG A 275 -16.46 9.69 -7.50
N ALA A 276 -17.63 10.14 -7.97
CA ALA A 276 -18.41 11.19 -7.31
C ALA A 276 -18.80 10.81 -5.87
N ALA A 277 -19.15 9.56 -5.62
CA ALA A 277 -19.45 9.06 -4.28
C ALA A 277 -18.23 9.10 -3.35
N VAL A 278 -17.05 8.72 -3.84
CA VAL A 278 -15.78 8.80 -3.10
C VAL A 278 -15.39 10.26 -2.83
N GLU A 279 -15.50 11.14 -3.83
CA GLU A 279 -15.25 12.58 -3.68
C GLU A 279 -16.13 13.19 -2.58
N ALA A 280 -17.43 12.89 -2.59
CA ALA A 280 -18.36 13.37 -1.56
C ALA A 280 -17.99 12.87 -0.15
N ALA A 281 -17.64 11.58 -0.02
CA ALA A 281 -17.25 11.01 1.27
C ALA A 281 -15.95 11.61 1.82
N LEU A 282 -14.93 11.76 0.97
CA LEU A 282 -13.67 12.38 1.35
C LEU A 282 -13.84 13.87 1.66
N ALA A 283 -14.64 14.58 0.86
CA ALA A 283 -14.93 15.99 1.07
C ALA A 283 -15.64 16.23 2.41
N ALA A 284 -16.58 15.36 2.77
CA ALA A 284 -17.21 15.39 4.09
C ALA A 284 -16.21 15.12 5.22
N ALA A 285 -15.27 14.18 5.04
CA ALA A 285 -14.28 13.82 6.05
C ALA A 285 -13.26 14.94 6.32
N VAL A 286 -12.81 15.66 5.29
CA VAL A 286 -11.80 16.73 5.45
C VAL A 286 -12.41 18.13 5.53
N GLY A 287 -13.70 18.30 5.23
CA GLY A 287 -14.38 19.59 5.25
C GLY A 287 -14.02 20.53 4.09
N ALA A 288 -13.58 19.98 2.95
CA ALA A 288 -13.27 20.74 1.73
C ALA A 288 -13.54 19.89 0.47
N PRO A 289 -13.86 20.49 -0.68
CA PRO A 289 -14.04 19.75 -1.93
C PRO A 289 -12.80 18.95 -2.32
N ILE A 290 -13.00 17.74 -2.83
CA ILE A 290 -11.95 16.85 -3.35
C ILE A 290 -12.28 16.52 -4.80
N ASP A 291 -11.26 16.61 -5.66
CA ASP A 291 -11.35 16.30 -7.09
C ASP A 291 -10.45 15.12 -7.45
N LEU A 292 -11.07 14.03 -7.90
CA LEU A 292 -10.43 12.80 -8.34
C LEU A 292 -10.59 12.57 -9.85
N ALA A 293 -10.98 13.57 -10.64
CA ALA A 293 -11.24 13.43 -12.07
C ALA A 293 -10.00 12.99 -12.87
N ASP A 294 -8.80 13.21 -12.34
CA ASP A 294 -7.53 12.77 -12.93
C ASP A 294 -7.11 11.35 -12.50
N ALA A 295 -7.99 10.60 -11.82
CA ALA A 295 -7.73 9.22 -11.43
C ALA A 295 -7.36 8.36 -12.64
N ARG A 296 -6.27 7.62 -12.51
CA ARG A 296 -5.78 6.68 -13.51
C ARG A 296 -5.43 5.36 -12.86
N ALA A 297 -5.68 4.27 -13.59
CA ALA A 297 -5.21 2.95 -13.26
C ALA A 297 -4.16 2.50 -14.29
N PRO A 298 -2.93 3.07 -14.27
CA PRO A 298 -1.91 2.70 -15.23
C PRO A 298 -1.57 1.21 -15.10
N PHE A 299 -1.25 0.52 -16.18
CA PHE A 299 -0.75 -0.85 -16.11
C PHE A 299 0.79 -0.84 -16.16
N GLY A 300 1.44 -1.65 -15.32
CA GLY A 300 2.90 -1.80 -15.30
C GLY A 300 3.39 -2.94 -16.20
N LEU A 301 4.69 -3.19 -16.21
CA LEU A 301 5.27 -4.33 -16.92
C LEU A 301 5.25 -5.59 -16.04
N SER A 302 4.70 -6.70 -16.52
CA SER A 302 4.82 -8.01 -15.87
C SER A 302 5.69 -8.97 -16.70
N LEU A 303 6.71 -9.54 -16.06
CA LEU A 303 7.77 -10.32 -16.70
C LEU A 303 7.78 -11.81 -16.35
N PHE A 304 7.07 -12.24 -15.30
CA PHE A 304 7.08 -13.65 -14.91
C PHE A 304 6.15 -14.47 -15.80
N ALA A 305 6.42 -15.77 -15.84
CA ALA A 305 5.59 -16.77 -16.49
C ALA A 305 5.42 -17.95 -15.53
N VAL A 306 4.26 -18.59 -15.55
CA VAL A 306 3.98 -19.79 -14.73
C VAL A 306 4.07 -21.05 -15.58
N PRO A 307 4.76 -22.10 -15.10
CA PRO A 307 4.82 -23.38 -15.82
C PRO A 307 3.46 -24.08 -15.96
N SER A 308 2.60 -23.97 -14.95
CA SER A 308 1.29 -24.60 -14.91
C SER A 308 0.26 -23.63 -14.31
N ARG A 309 -0.68 -23.16 -15.13
CA ARG A 309 -1.78 -22.30 -14.69
C ARG A 309 -2.63 -22.98 -13.61
N THR A 310 -2.99 -24.24 -13.82
CA THR A 310 -3.85 -24.98 -12.90
C THR A 310 -3.21 -25.09 -11.51
N ALA A 311 -1.96 -25.56 -11.43
CA ALA A 311 -1.26 -25.68 -10.15
C ALA A 311 -1.09 -24.30 -9.48
N PHE A 312 -0.82 -23.26 -10.27
CA PHE A 312 -0.68 -21.90 -9.75
C PHE A 312 -1.96 -21.38 -9.09
N VAL A 313 -3.10 -21.54 -9.77
CA VAL A 313 -4.42 -21.11 -9.27
C VAL A 313 -4.85 -21.98 -8.09
N ASP A 314 -4.67 -23.30 -8.15
CA ASP A 314 -5.06 -24.21 -7.07
C ASP A 314 -4.37 -23.86 -5.75
N THR A 315 -3.08 -23.53 -5.77
CA THR A 315 -2.36 -23.03 -4.59
C THR A 315 -3.00 -21.76 -4.03
N ILE A 316 -3.34 -20.79 -4.90
CA ILE A 316 -3.97 -19.54 -4.46
C ILE A 316 -5.32 -19.82 -3.82
N GLU A 317 -6.16 -20.68 -4.42
CA GLU A 317 -7.46 -21.04 -3.86
C GLU A 317 -7.35 -21.71 -2.49
N GLN A 318 -6.37 -22.61 -2.32
CA GLN A 318 -6.17 -23.32 -1.05
C GLN A 318 -5.73 -22.36 0.06
N PHE A 319 -4.75 -21.50 -0.21
CA PHE A 319 -4.28 -20.54 0.79
C PHE A 319 -5.29 -19.41 1.03
N PHE A 320 -6.03 -18.99 0.02
CA PHE A 320 -7.08 -17.98 0.21
C PHE A 320 -8.15 -18.49 1.16
N LYS A 321 -8.56 -19.77 1.07
CA LYS A 321 -9.50 -20.39 2.04
C LYS A 321 -8.97 -20.35 3.48
N LEU A 322 -7.66 -20.51 3.66
CA LEU A 322 -7.02 -20.40 4.97
C LEU A 322 -6.95 -18.94 5.46
N ALA A 323 -6.75 -17.97 4.55
CA ALA A 323 -6.66 -16.55 4.87
C ALA A 323 -7.99 -15.96 5.39
N ILE A 324 -9.11 -16.53 4.96
CA ILE A 324 -10.48 -16.07 5.25
C ILE A 324 -11.17 -16.91 6.32
N ASP A 325 -10.42 -17.48 7.26
CA ASP A 325 -11.02 -18.21 8.37
C ASP A 325 -12.04 -17.34 9.15
N GLY A 326 -12.77 -17.96 10.07
CA GLY A 326 -13.98 -17.39 10.68
C GLY A 326 -13.83 -16.06 11.43
N SER A 327 -12.64 -15.43 11.45
CA SER A 327 -12.39 -14.12 12.03
C SER A 327 -12.88 -12.94 11.19
N VAL A 328 -13.28 -13.14 9.93
CA VAL A 328 -13.73 -12.05 9.03
C VAL A 328 -15.20 -12.16 8.64
N SER A 329 -15.81 -11.02 8.36
CA SER A 329 -17.23 -10.97 7.96
C SER A 329 -17.47 -11.58 6.58
N ALA A 330 -18.70 -12.03 6.33
CA ALA A 330 -19.10 -12.52 5.01
C ALA A 330 -18.93 -11.46 3.90
N GLU A 331 -18.97 -10.17 4.24
CA GLU A 331 -18.74 -9.08 3.30
C GLU A 331 -17.26 -8.94 2.94
N ALA A 332 -16.37 -9.00 3.94
CA ALA A 332 -14.93 -9.03 3.75
C ALA A 332 -14.49 -10.25 2.91
N VAL A 333 -15.10 -11.43 3.15
CA VAL A 333 -14.88 -12.62 2.32
C VAL A 333 -15.25 -12.37 0.85
N ARG A 334 -16.43 -11.81 0.59
CA ARG A 334 -16.87 -11.48 -0.78
C ARG A 334 -15.96 -10.44 -1.43
N PHE A 335 -15.50 -9.45 -0.66
CA PHE A 335 -14.55 -8.44 -1.11
C PHE A 335 -13.22 -9.08 -1.53
N GLY A 336 -12.64 -9.93 -0.68
CA GLY A 336 -11.40 -10.66 -0.99
C GLY A 336 -11.53 -11.57 -2.19
N ALA A 337 -12.65 -12.30 -2.30
CA ALA A 337 -12.90 -13.20 -3.42
C ALA A 337 -12.92 -12.43 -4.75
N ARG A 338 -13.62 -11.28 -4.80
CA ARG A 338 -13.60 -10.40 -5.98
C ARG A 338 -12.18 -9.89 -6.29
N ALA A 339 -11.45 -9.39 -5.30
CA ALA A 339 -10.10 -8.89 -5.51
C ALA A 339 -9.13 -9.97 -6.05
N LYS A 340 -9.26 -11.21 -5.55
CA LYS A 340 -8.52 -12.39 -6.04
C LYS A 340 -8.91 -12.71 -7.48
N ASP A 341 -10.20 -12.83 -7.76
CA ASP A 341 -10.71 -13.22 -9.08
C ASP A 341 -10.33 -12.16 -10.15
N GLU A 342 -10.44 -10.87 -9.82
CA GLU A 342 -10.01 -9.77 -10.69
C GLU A 342 -8.50 -9.79 -10.95
N ALA A 343 -7.68 -10.10 -9.94
CA ALA A 343 -6.23 -10.21 -10.12
C ALA A 343 -5.87 -11.39 -11.03
N LEU A 344 -6.52 -12.55 -10.85
CA LEU A 344 -6.32 -13.72 -11.71
C LEU A 344 -6.80 -13.47 -13.14
N LEU A 345 -7.94 -12.79 -13.32
CA LEU A 345 -8.46 -12.43 -14.63
C LEU A 345 -7.52 -11.47 -15.38
N GLU A 346 -7.00 -10.45 -14.70
CA GLU A 346 -6.04 -9.51 -15.29
C GLU A 346 -4.70 -10.19 -15.62
N TRP A 347 -4.28 -11.15 -14.79
CA TRP A 347 -3.12 -11.99 -15.09
C TRP A 347 -3.35 -12.84 -16.34
N ASP A 348 -4.49 -13.52 -16.47
CA ASP A 348 -4.84 -14.31 -17.66
C ASP A 348 -4.83 -13.46 -18.95
N ARG A 349 -5.38 -12.24 -18.88
CA ARG A 349 -5.34 -11.29 -20.00
C ARG A 349 -3.90 -10.96 -20.38
N CYS A 350 -3.04 -10.70 -19.39
CA CYS A 350 -1.63 -10.43 -19.65
C CYS A 350 -0.90 -11.63 -20.24
N GLU A 351 -1.15 -12.86 -19.78
CA GLU A 351 -0.59 -14.06 -20.42
C GLU A 351 -1.04 -14.20 -21.87
N PHE A 352 -2.30 -13.94 -22.16
CA PHE A 352 -2.83 -14.01 -23.53
C PHE A 352 -2.12 -13.01 -24.46
N TYR A 353 -1.98 -11.75 -24.05
CA TYR A 353 -1.38 -10.71 -24.90
C TYR A 353 0.15 -10.74 -24.93
N CYS A 354 0.80 -11.01 -23.80
CA CYS A 354 2.25 -10.88 -23.66
C CYS A 354 2.97 -12.23 -23.71
N GLY A 355 2.29 -13.36 -23.50
CA GLY A 355 2.91 -14.68 -23.42
C GLY A 355 3.65 -15.07 -24.71
N ALA A 356 3.03 -14.82 -25.87
CA ALA A 356 3.66 -15.08 -27.17
C ALA A 356 4.90 -14.20 -27.42
N GLN A 357 4.86 -12.94 -26.95
CA GLN A 357 6.02 -12.04 -27.04
C GLN A 357 7.14 -12.51 -26.09
N ARG A 358 6.82 -12.86 -24.84
CA ARG A 358 7.80 -13.42 -23.88
C ARG A 358 8.43 -14.72 -24.39
N ALA A 359 7.67 -15.62 -25.01
CA ALA A 359 8.22 -16.84 -25.59
C ALA A 359 9.18 -16.58 -26.76
N ARG A 360 8.93 -15.52 -27.54
CA ARG A 360 9.80 -15.10 -28.65
C ARG A 360 11.06 -14.39 -28.16
N PHE A 361 10.94 -13.50 -27.18
CA PHE A 361 12.06 -12.70 -26.69
C PHE A 361 12.83 -13.33 -25.53
N GLY A 362 12.24 -14.24 -24.75
CA GLY A 362 12.89 -14.93 -23.62
C GLY A 362 14.02 -15.88 -24.01
N LYS A 363 14.25 -16.11 -25.31
CA LYS A 363 15.48 -16.75 -25.82
C LYS A 363 16.68 -15.79 -25.88
N ALA A 364 16.43 -14.48 -25.85
CA ALA A 364 17.43 -13.46 -25.62
C ALA A 364 17.17 -12.93 -24.21
N ALA A 365 17.87 -13.44 -23.20
CA ALA A 365 17.87 -12.80 -21.90
C ALA A 365 18.17 -11.31 -22.14
N PRO A 366 17.32 -10.37 -21.67
CA PRO A 366 17.70 -8.97 -21.72
C PRO A 366 19.08 -8.87 -21.07
N PRO A 367 20.05 -8.18 -21.69
CA PRO A 367 21.35 -7.98 -21.05
C PRO A 367 21.05 -7.46 -19.66
N ALA A 368 21.66 -8.07 -18.64
CA ALA A 368 21.47 -7.68 -17.26
C ALA A 368 21.51 -6.16 -17.22
N LEU A 369 20.36 -5.52 -17.02
CA LEU A 369 20.31 -4.07 -16.94
C LEU A 369 21.24 -3.76 -15.79
N ALA A 370 22.33 -3.06 -16.09
CA ALA A 370 23.24 -2.60 -15.05
C ALA A 370 22.35 -1.97 -13.99
N PRO A 371 22.45 -2.41 -12.72
CA PRO A 371 21.56 -1.90 -11.69
C PRO A 371 21.59 -0.38 -11.80
N ALA A 372 20.42 0.22 -12.04
CA ALA A 372 20.32 1.66 -11.83
C ALA A 372 20.86 1.89 -10.42
N PRO A 373 21.73 2.90 -10.21
CA PRO A 373 22.22 3.17 -8.87
C PRO A 373 21.01 3.21 -7.96
N ALA A 374 20.98 2.33 -6.96
CA ALA A 374 19.96 2.41 -5.92
C ALA A 374 19.88 3.89 -5.52
N PRO A 375 18.68 4.49 -5.39
CA PRO A 375 18.58 5.85 -4.91
C PRO A 375 19.47 5.90 -3.67
N ALA A 376 20.54 6.71 -3.74
CA ALA A 376 21.68 6.49 -2.87
C ALA A 376 21.16 6.36 -1.44
N PRO A 377 21.58 5.35 -0.66
CA PRO A 377 21.51 5.52 0.77
C PRO A 377 22.32 6.78 1.01
N THR A 378 21.64 7.91 1.19
CA THR A 378 22.31 9.18 1.44
C THR A 378 23.15 8.91 2.67
N THR A 379 24.46 9.05 2.49
CA THR A 379 25.52 8.75 3.43
C THR A 379 25.45 9.70 4.62
N ALA A 380 24.39 9.59 5.41
CA ALA A 380 24.21 10.29 6.68
C ALA A 380 24.58 9.39 7.88
N GLY A 381 25.07 8.17 7.63
CA GLY A 381 25.46 7.22 8.67
C GLY A 381 26.91 7.32 9.16
N GLU A 382 27.80 8.08 8.50
CA GLU A 382 29.24 8.04 8.82
C GLU A 382 29.82 9.31 9.49
N ALA A 383 29.05 10.39 9.65
CA ALA A 383 29.58 11.65 10.17
C ALA A 383 29.17 11.93 11.63
N MET A 384 29.52 11.05 12.58
CA MET A 384 29.70 11.46 13.99
C MET A 384 30.42 10.38 14.84
N ARG A 385 31.71 10.13 14.54
CA ARG A 385 32.62 9.69 15.61
C ARG A 385 33.03 10.92 16.42
N PRO A 386 32.92 10.92 17.76
CA PRO A 386 33.40 12.02 18.57
C PRO A 386 34.92 12.16 18.38
N LYS A 387 35.38 13.36 18.00
CA LYS A 387 36.81 13.68 18.06
C LYS A 387 37.25 13.60 19.53
N GLU A 388 38.00 12.56 19.87
CA GLU A 388 38.77 12.48 21.11
C GLU A 388 39.64 13.73 21.22
N LYS A 389 39.35 14.56 22.23
CA LYS A 389 40.20 15.68 22.63
C LYS A 389 41.54 15.10 23.12
N ARG A 390 42.56 15.10 22.26
CA ARG A 390 43.96 15.01 22.68
C ARG A 390 44.24 16.15 23.66
N ARG A 391 44.30 15.82 24.96
CA ARG A 391 44.85 16.68 26.00
C ARG A 391 46.35 16.86 25.72
N GLY A 392 46.75 18.06 25.32
CA GLY A 392 48.14 18.47 25.33
C GLY A 392 48.67 18.50 26.77
N ARG A 393 49.67 17.68 27.07
CA ARG A 393 50.55 17.87 28.22
C ARG A 393 51.54 18.98 27.85
N ARG A 394 51.45 20.12 28.54
CA ARG A 394 52.59 21.04 28.71
C ARG A 394 53.50 20.46 29.80
N ARG A 395 54.76 20.27 29.47
CA ARG A 395 55.91 20.59 30.34
C ARG A 395 56.96 21.23 29.46
#